data_AF-A0A4Q4CXY2-F1
#
_entry.id   AF-A0A4Q4CXY2-F1
#
_cell.length_a   1.000
_cell.length_b   1.000
_cell.length_c   1.000
_cell.angle_alpha   90.00
_cell.angle_beta   90.00
_cell.angle_gamma   90.00
#
_symmetry.space_group_name_H-M   'P 1'
#
loop_
_entity.id
_entity.type
_entity.pdbx_description
1 polymer ?
#
loop_
_entity_poly.entity_id
_entity_poly.type
_entity_poly.pdbx_seq_one_letter_code
_entity_poly.pdbx_strand_id
1 'polypeptide(L)'
;MLGSPEPRPRTLVAGVAAVLVLGLLSVGVWRAHDGTEPPTAATTCSAGEVRGLDLSRPEQGRLVWSDEFDGSTVGPDRWTVRDGTSLSFDQARIERSAVDVRDGRLRITARRAGAGQRPVVTGYLDTIGHHEQRYGRWEMRARLPVDPGRSRALWPAFWLRETDGPAEIDVMEAWGTPVTAGRELPGAAGWAVHSDTESGPGSKSVRGWSAPDLRLDRGLHDFAVVRVPGCLRFSVDGRTTGV
;
A
#
# COMPACT_ATOMS: atom_id res chain seq x y z
N MET A 1 19.69 40.57 7.78
CA MET A 1 19.24 39.27 8.33
C MET A 1 18.41 38.59 7.25
N LEU A 2 18.97 37.57 6.59
CA LEU A 2 18.23 36.75 5.64
C LEU A 2 17.54 35.65 6.46
N GLY A 3 16.21 35.63 6.42
CA GLY A 3 15.41 34.62 7.11
C GLY A 3 15.71 33.23 6.55
N SER A 4 15.92 32.29 7.46
CA SER A 4 16.05 30.86 7.13
C SER A 4 14.79 30.39 6.41
N PRO A 5 14.88 29.60 5.32
CA PRO A 5 13.71 29.08 4.64
C PRO A 5 12.95 28.11 5.57
N GLU A 6 11.63 28.24 5.62
CA GLU A 6 10.76 27.29 6.34
C GLU A 6 10.97 25.86 5.80
N PRO A 7 10.96 24.84 6.68
CA PRO A 7 11.04 23.45 6.24
C PRO A 7 9.79 23.10 5.42
N ARG A 8 10.02 22.68 4.17
CA ARG A 8 8.93 22.22 3.30
C ARG A 8 8.25 21.00 3.92
N PRO A 9 6.90 20.91 3.87
CA PRO A 9 6.18 19.77 4.39
C PRO A 9 6.53 18.51 3.61
N ARG A 10 6.91 17.44 4.33
CA ARG A 10 7.22 16.11 3.78
C ARG A 10 6.04 15.48 3.04
N THR A 11 6.25 15.10 1.78
CA THR A 11 5.26 14.45 0.89
C THR A 11 5.47 12.93 0.88
N LEU A 12 4.39 12.15 0.70
CA LEU A 12 4.45 10.69 0.53
C LEU A 12 4.14 10.33 -0.93
N VAL A 13 4.95 9.47 -1.54
CA VAL A 13 4.65 8.78 -2.80
C VAL A 13 3.85 7.52 -2.49
N ALA A 14 2.85 7.21 -3.33
CA ALA A 14 2.24 5.89 -3.30
C ALA A 14 3.16 4.88 -4.03
N GLY A 15 3.78 3.97 -3.28
CA GLY A 15 4.60 2.89 -3.86
C GLY A 15 3.80 1.58 -3.88
N VAL A 16 3.42 1.06 -5.04
CA VAL A 16 2.78 -0.27 -5.12
C VAL A 16 3.85 -1.36 -5.35
N ALA A 17 4.72 -1.60 -4.37
CA ALA A 17 5.50 -2.84 -4.40
C ALA A 17 4.66 -3.99 -3.90
N ALA A 18 4.32 -4.89 -4.81
CA ALA A 18 3.67 -6.14 -4.48
C ALA A 18 4.56 -7.30 -4.91
N VAL A 19 4.95 -8.16 -3.97
CA VAL A 19 5.19 -9.57 -4.32
C VAL A 19 3.81 -10.21 -4.49
N LEU A 20 3.30 -10.08 -5.72
CA LEU A 20 1.98 -10.43 -6.24
C LEU A 20 0.75 -9.66 -5.71
N VAL A 21 -0.11 -9.29 -6.66
CA VAL A 21 -1.56 -9.15 -6.47
C VAL A 21 -2.19 -9.90 -7.64
N LEU A 22 -3.12 -10.83 -7.37
CA LEU A 22 -3.80 -11.64 -8.38
C LEU A 22 -4.96 -10.90 -9.08
N GLY A 23 -4.89 -9.57 -9.15
CA GLY A 23 -5.94 -8.71 -9.68
C GLY A 23 -6.19 -7.53 -8.76
N LEU A 24 -5.65 -6.38 -9.10
CA LEU A 24 -6.15 -5.09 -8.66
C LEU A 24 -7.30 -4.71 -9.59
N LEU A 25 -8.44 -4.33 -9.03
CA LEU A 25 -9.52 -3.70 -9.80
C LEU A 25 -9.34 -2.19 -9.84
N SER A 26 -8.95 -1.57 -8.74
CA SER A 26 -8.84 -0.13 -8.66
C SER A 26 -7.84 0.32 -7.60
N VAL A 27 -7.13 1.40 -7.88
CA VAL A 27 -6.53 2.26 -6.86
C VAL A 27 -7.22 3.61 -6.91
N GLY A 28 -7.69 4.10 -5.78
CA GLY A 28 -8.18 5.47 -5.64
C GLY A 28 -7.37 6.23 -4.59
N VAL A 29 -7.15 7.52 -4.86
CA VAL A 29 -6.66 8.48 -3.87
C VAL A 29 -7.67 9.62 -3.75
N TRP A 30 -8.14 9.87 -2.53
CA TRP A 30 -9.10 10.92 -2.23
C TRP A 30 -8.46 12.01 -1.37
N ARG A 31 -8.91 13.25 -1.58
CA ARG A 31 -8.59 14.42 -0.77
C ARG A 31 -9.85 14.89 -0.03
N ALA A 32 -9.71 15.44 1.17
CA ALA A 32 -10.82 16.10 1.86
C ALA A 32 -11.32 17.33 1.05
N HIS A 33 -12.58 17.74 1.24
CA HIS A 33 -13.15 18.91 0.56
C HIS A 33 -12.52 20.23 1.04
N ASP A 34 -12.45 21.22 0.16
CA ASP A 34 -12.05 22.58 0.49
C ASP A 34 -13.15 23.20 1.38
N GLY A 35 -12.86 23.38 2.67
CA GLY A 35 -13.83 23.79 3.71
C GLY A 35 -13.83 22.88 4.94
N THR A 36 -13.36 21.63 4.78
CA THR A 36 -12.74 20.87 5.87
C THR A 36 -11.25 21.15 5.82
N GLU A 37 -10.84 22.29 6.36
CA GLU A 37 -9.41 22.57 6.54
C GLU A 37 -8.83 21.38 7.34
N PRO A 38 -7.91 20.56 6.79
CA PRO A 38 -7.26 19.54 7.59
C PRO A 38 -6.60 20.30 8.73
N PRO A 39 -6.88 19.96 10.00
CA PRO A 39 -6.57 20.83 11.11
C PRO A 39 -5.15 21.34 11.02
N THR A 40 -5.02 22.64 10.75
CA THR A 40 -3.74 23.34 10.79
C THR A 40 -3.19 23.14 12.19
N ALA A 41 -2.00 22.53 12.25
CA ALA A 41 -1.13 22.40 13.41
C ALA A 41 -1.82 22.28 14.79
N ALA A 42 -1.80 21.05 15.34
CA ALA A 42 -2.10 20.70 16.73
C ALA A 42 -3.56 20.38 17.09
N THR A 43 -4.38 19.86 16.17
CA THR A 43 -5.47 18.98 16.60
C THR A 43 -4.87 17.62 16.94
N THR A 44 -4.81 17.28 18.23
CA THR A 44 -4.78 15.90 18.69
C THR A 44 -5.96 15.20 18.05
N CYS A 45 -5.75 14.59 16.89
CA CYS A 45 -6.76 13.76 16.30
C CYS A 45 -7.05 12.63 17.32
N SER A 46 -8.28 12.57 17.80
CA SER A 46 -8.69 11.52 18.71
C SER A 46 -9.01 10.26 17.90
N ALA A 47 -8.75 9.09 18.49
CA ALA A 47 -9.07 7.83 17.84
C ALA A 47 -10.58 7.70 17.49
N GLY A 48 -11.46 8.43 18.18
CA GLY A 48 -12.89 8.49 17.88
C GLY A 48 -13.21 9.26 16.59
N GLU A 49 -12.58 10.42 16.37
CA GLU A 49 -12.83 11.26 15.20
C GLU A 49 -12.38 10.58 13.90
N VAL A 50 -11.18 9.99 13.89
CA VAL A 50 -10.68 9.34 12.66
C VAL A 50 -11.43 8.06 12.34
N ARG A 51 -11.98 7.33 13.34
CA ARG A 51 -12.79 6.13 13.11
C ARG A 51 -14.02 6.41 12.25
N GLY A 52 -14.63 7.59 12.38
CA GLY A 52 -15.80 7.99 11.59
C GLY A 52 -15.49 8.50 10.18
N LEU A 53 -14.23 8.85 9.89
CA LEU A 53 -13.84 9.54 8.65
C LEU A 53 -13.75 8.59 7.47
N ASP A 54 -14.54 8.77 6.43
CA ASP A 54 -14.46 8.01 5.19
C ASP A 54 -14.40 8.94 3.99
N LEU A 55 -13.19 9.29 3.57
CA LEU A 55 -12.95 10.24 2.48
C LEU A 55 -13.38 9.72 1.09
N SER A 56 -13.80 8.45 0.98
CA SER A 56 -14.47 7.97 -0.23
C SER A 56 -15.89 8.50 -0.39
N ARG A 57 -16.50 8.93 0.72
CA ARG A 57 -17.85 9.47 0.69
C ARG A 57 -17.83 10.88 0.09
N PRO A 58 -18.69 11.17 -0.91
CA PRO A 58 -18.70 12.45 -1.59
C PRO A 58 -18.91 13.68 -0.69
N GLU A 59 -19.45 13.53 0.52
CA GLU A 59 -19.59 14.64 1.47
C GLU A 59 -18.32 14.91 2.30
N GLN A 60 -17.38 13.96 2.37
CA GLN A 60 -16.16 14.06 3.18
C GLN A 60 -14.90 14.23 2.34
N GLY A 61 -14.91 13.72 1.11
CA GLY A 61 -13.78 13.83 0.20
C GLY A 61 -14.16 13.80 -1.27
N ARG A 62 -13.14 13.98 -2.09
CA ARG A 62 -13.19 13.98 -3.55
C ARG A 62 -12.05 13.13 -4.08
N LEU A 63 -12.35 12.28 -5.06
CA LEU A 63 -11.33 11.51 -5.79
C LEU A 63 -10.41 12.47 -6.55
N VAL A 64 -9.10 12.37 -6.35
CA VAL A 64 -8.09 13.24 -6.96
C VAL A 64 -7.13 12.48 -7.88
N TRP A 65 -7.02 11.18 -7.70
CA TRP A 65 -6.23 10.31 -8.56
C TRP A 65 -6.82 8.90 -8.52
N SER A 66 -6.81 8.18 -9.64
CA SER A 66 -7.24 6.78 -9.68
C SER A 66 -6.65 6.04 -10.87
N ASP A 67 -6.66 4.72 -10.80
CA ASP A 67 -6.53 3.84 -11.95
C ASP A 67 -7.41 2.60 -11.77
N GLU A 68 -8.36 2.40 -12.69
CA GLU A 68 -9.28 1.26 -12.72
C GLU A 68 -8.75 0.15 -13.65
N PHE A 69 -7.59 0.35 -14.30
CA PHE A 69 -6.95 -0.62 -15.20
C PHE A 69 -7.87 -1.13 -16.33
N ASP A 70 -8.73 -0.27 -16.86
CA ASP A 70 -9.61 -0.55 -17.99
C ASP A 70 -8.87 -0.57 -19.35
N GLY A 71 -7.62 -0.10 -19.37
CA GLY A 71 -6.76 -0.13 -20.56
C GLY A 71 -6.25 -1.54 -20.90
N SER A 72 -5.50 -1.65 -22.00
CA SER A 72 -4.82 -2.91 -22.37
C SER A 72 -3.44 -3.08 -21.72
N THR A 73 -2.91 -2.01 -21.12
CA THR A 73 -1.61 -1.96 -20.46
C THR A 73 -1.68 -1.02 -19.26
N VAL A 74 -0.69 -1.11 -18.38
CA VAL A 74 -0.47 -0.13 -17.32
C VAL A 74 -0.27 1.26 -17.93
N GLY A 75 -0.98 2.27 -17.43
CA GLY A 75 -0.85 3.66 -17.87
C GLY A 75 0.52 4.25 -17.52
N PRO A 76 1.40 4.56 -18.49
CA PRO A 76 2.75 5.06 -18.22
C PRO A 76 2.78 6.51 -17.73
N ASP A 77 1.65 7.23 -17.85
CA ASP A 77 1.40 8.56 -17.29
C ASP A 77 1.07 8.53 -15.79
N ARG A 78 0.79 7.34 -15.24
CA ARG A 78 0.40 7.14 -13.83
C ARG A 78 1.40 6.30 -13.07
N TRP A 79 2.01 5.33 -13.74
CA TRP A 79 2.83 4.31 -13.11
C TRP A 79 4.17 4.11 -13.81
N THR A 80 5.20 3.90 -12.99
CA THR A 80 6.46 3.31 -13.42
C THR A 80 6.41 1.81 -13.11
N VAL A 81 6.30 0.97 -14.15
CA VAL A 81 6.56 -0.49 -14.01
C VAL A 81 8.07 -0.71 -13.94
N ARG A 82 8.56 -1.21 -12.81
CA ARG A 82 9.99 -1.50 -12.61
C ARG A 82 10.39 -2.76 -13.35
N ASP A 83 11.64 -2.81 -13.78
CA ASP A 83 12.17 -3.89 -14.60
C ASP A 83 13.66 -4.08 -14.31
N GLY A 84 14.12 -5.33 -14.26
CA GLY A 84 15.52 -5.68 -14.03
C GLY A 84 16.08 -5.29 -12.65
N THR A 85 15.24 -5.24 -11.61
CA THR A 85 15.64 -4.84 -10.25
C THR A 85 15.29 -5.90 -9.19
N SER A 86 15.56 -5.63 -7.92
CA SER A 86 15.17 -6.48 -6.78
C SER A 86 15.03 -5.66 -5.50
N LEU A 87 14.21 -6.13 -4.57
CA LEU A 87 14.10 -5.55 -3.23
C LEU A 87 14.94 -6.33 -2.21
N SER A 88 15.45 -5.62 -1.20
CA SER A 88 16.50 -6.12 -0.30
C SER A 88 16.15 -7.44 0.40
N PHE A 89 14.95 -7.56 0.97
CA PHE A 89 14.52 -8.75 1.73
C PHE A 89 13.75 -9.78 0.88
N ASP A 90 13.50 -9.49 -0.39
CA ASP A 90 12.78 -10.37 -1.30
C ASP A 90 13.72 -11.47 -1.82
N GLN A 91 13.18 -12.62 -2.23
CA GLN A 91 13.89 -13.64 -3.01
C GLN A 91 13.54 -13.58 -4.51
N ALA A 92 12.72 -12.61 -4.92
CA ALA A 92 12.35 -12.41 -6.30
C ALA A 92 13.25 -11.40 -7.03
N ARG A 93 13.25 -11.52 -8.36
CA ARG A 93 13.67 -10.50 -9.32
C ARG A 93 12.42 -9.79 -9.83
N ILE A 94 12.50 -8.49 -9.96
CA ILE A 94 11.43 -7.67 -10.54
C ILE A 94 11.61 -7.64 -12.05
N GLU A 95 10.60 -8.09 -12.78
CA GLU A 95 10.55 -8.01 -14.24
C GLU A 95 9.21 -7.43 -14.71
N ARG A 96 9.25 -6.58 -15.74
CA ARG A 96 8.05 -6.07 -16.42
C ARG A 96 7.18 -7.21 -16.95
N SER A 97 7.79 -8.33 -17.34
CA SER A 97 7.10 -9.52 -17.86
C SER A 97 6.12 -10.15 -16.86
N ALA A 98 6.20 -9.79 -15.58
CA ALA A 98 5.32 -10.25 -14.52
C ALA A 98 4.13 -9.32 -14.26
N VAL A 99 3.99 -8.26 -15.05
CA VAL A 99 2.94 -7.24 -14.92
C VAL A 99 2.14 -7.17 -16.22
N ASP A 100 0.83 -7.36 -16.13
CA ASP A 100 -0.10 -7.17 -17.25
C ASP A 100 -1.41 -6.55 -16.78
N VAL A 101 -2.15 -5.96 -17.73
CA VAL A 101 -3.54 -5.56 -17.50
C VAL A 101 -4.43 -6.47 -18.32
N ARG A 102 -5.37 -7.12 -17.66
CA ARG A 102 -6.28 -8.07 -18.30
C ARG A 102 -7.60 -8.20 -17.57
N ASP A 103 -8.68 -8.13 -18.34
CA ASP A 103 -10.06 -8.19 -17.87
C ASP A 103 -10.40 -7.06 -16.87
N GLY A 104 -9.96 -5.82 -17.19
CA GLY A 104 -10.16 -4.63 -16.37
C GLY A 104 -9.40 -4.66 -15.04
N ARG A 105 -8.22 -5.30 -15.02
CA ARG A 105 -7.46 -5.54 -13.79
C ARG A 105 -5.96 -5.53 -14.05
N LEU A 106 -5.22 -4.88 -13.16
CA LEU A 106 -3.78 -5.11 -13.04
C LEU A 106 -3.51 -6.48 -12.44
N ARG A 107 -2.64 -7.26 -13.08
CA ARG A 107 -2.16 -8.55 -12.59
C ARG A 107 -0.66 -8.46 -12.34
N ILE A 108 -0.25 -8.86 -11.14
CA ILE A 108 1.15 -9.02 -10.77
C ILE A 108 1.35 -10.49 -10.41
N THR A 109 2.13 -11.19 -11.23
CA THR A 109 2.30 -12.64 -11.13
C THR A 109 3.69 -12.97 -10.59
N ALA A 110 3.78 -13.85 -9.61
CA ALA A 110 5.04 -14.50 -9.28
C ALA A 110 5.14 -15.87 -9.93
N ARG A 111 6.29 -16.17 -10.51
CA ARG A 111 6.60 -17.46 -11.12
C ARG A 111 8.03 -17.86 -10.82
N ARG A 112 8.28 -19.16 -10.78
CA ARG A 112 9.65 -19.68 -10.74
C ARG A 112 10.35 -19.36 -12.05
N ALA A 113 11.61 -18.94 -11.97
CA ALA A 113 12.38 -18.49 -13.12
C ALA A 113 13.75 -19.19 -13.25
N GLY A 114 13.93 -20.33 -12.57
CA GLY A 114 15.13 -21.17 -12.65
C GLY A 114 15.98 -21.18 -11.38
N ALA A 115 17.17 -21.77 -11.48
CA ALA A 115 18.15 -21.83 -10.38
C ALA A 115 18.92 -20.50 -10.27
N GLY A 116 19.24 -20.07 -9.05
CA GLY A 116 19.98 -18.84 -8.77
C GLY A 116 19.68 -18.29 -7.38
N GLN A 117 20.32 -17.18 -7.00
CA GLN A 117 20.12 -16.55 -5.68
C GLN A 117 18.69 -15.98 -5.51
N ARG A 118 18.03 -15.61 -6.60
CA ARG A 118 16.66 -15.09 -6.63
C ARG A 118 15.80 -15.91 -7.61
N PRO A 119 15.27 -17.07 -7.20
CA PRO A 119 14.67 -18.07 -8.11
C PRO A 119 13.23 -17.72 -8.54
N VAL A 120 12.68 -16.61 -8.06
CA VAL A 120 11.33 -16.13 -8.37
C VAL A 120 11.42 -14.87 -9.22
N VAL A 121 10.47 -14.70 -10.14
CA VAL A 121 10.23 -13.43 -10.84
C VAL A 121 8.86 -12.92 -10.42
N THR A 122 8.74 -11.62 -10.14
CA THR A 122 7.50 -10.90 -9.81
C THR A 122 7.51 -9.50 -10.42
N GLY A 123 6.42 -8.74 -10.28
CA GLY A 123 6.32 -7.35 -10.74
C GLY A 123 6.36 -6.34 -9.59
N TYR A 124 6.65 -5.08 -9.92
CA TYR A 124 6.58 -3.93 -9.01
C TYR A 124 6.22 -2.69 -9.83
N LEU A 125 5.28 -1.88 -9.34
CA LEU A 125 4.92 -0.60 -9.92
C LEU A 125 4.93 0.49 -8.85
N ASP A 126 5.27 1.72 -9.21
CA ASP A 126 5.13 2.85 -8.29
C ASP A 126 4.72 4.12 -9.01
N THR A 127 4.33 5.12 -8.21
CA THR A 127 3.94 6.44 -8.69
C THR A 127 5.06 7.47 -8.54
N ILE A 128 6.33 7.05 -8.34
CA ILE A 128 7.46 7.97 -8.20
C ILE A 128 7.58 8.79 -9.49
N GLY A 129 7.50 10.11 -9.35
CA GLY A 129 7.51 11.06 -10.47
C GLY A 129 6.16 11.29 -11.14
N HIS A 130 5.09 10.61 -10.69
CA HIS A 130 3.74 10.69 -11.28
C HIS A 130 2.70 11.25 -10.32
N HIS A 131 2.64 10.72 -9.09
CA HIS A 131 1.67 11.15 -8.08
C HIS A 131 2.23 11.00 -6.68
N GLU A 132 2.03 12.02 -5.85
CA GLU A 132 2.37 12.00 -4.44
C GLU A 132 1.37 12.86 -3.67
N GLN A 133 1.02 12.44 -2.45
CA GLN A 133 0.04 13.12 -1.63
C GLN A 133 0.36 12.96 -0.16
N ARG A 134 0.23 14.05 0.60
CA ARG A 134 0.50 14.04 2.04
C ARG A 134 -0.69 13.51 2.84
N TYR A 135 -1.87 14.08 2.67
CA TYR A 135 -3.08 13.73 3.43
C TYR A 135 -4.17 13.28 2.50
N GLY A 136 -4.95 12.29 2.89
CA GLY A 136 -5.97 11.72 2.04
C GLY A 136 -6.37 10.31 2.46
N ARG A 137 -7.03 9.61 1.55
CA ARG A 137 -7.31 8.19 1.64
C ARG A 137 -6.65 7.51 0.46
N TRP A 138 -5.98 6.40 0.70
CA TRP A 138 -5.48 5.50 -0.32
C TRP A 138 -6.26 4.21 -0.17
N GLU A 139 -6.83 3.72 -1.25
CA GLU A 139 -7.54 2.44 -1.27
C GLU A 139 -7.12 1.63 -2.49
N MET A 140 -7.05 0.33 -2.27
CA MET A 140 -6.82 -0.66 -3.30
C MET A 140 -7.86 -1.77 -3.17
N ARG A 141 -8.59 -2.05 -4.26
CA ARG A 141 -9.45 -3.24 -4.36
C ARG A 141 -8.66 -4.38 -4.99
N ALA A 142 -8.38 -5.44 -4.24
CA ALA A 142 -7.48 -6.51 -4.69
C ALA A 142 -7.90 -7.91 -4.28
N ARG A 143 -7.55 -8.90 -5.12
CA ARG A 143 -7.54 -10.32 -4.76
C ARG A 143 -6.12 -10.73 -4.41
N LEU A 144 -5.93 -11.28 -3.22
CA LEU A 144 -4.61 -11.67 -2.75
C LEU A 144 -4.31 -13.14 -3.06
N PRO A 145 -3.06 -13.48 -3.41
CA PRO A 145 -2.58 -14.85 -3.51
C PRO A 145 -2.18 -15.36 -2.13
N VAL A 146 -3.16 -15.59 -1.26
CA VAL A 146 -2.94 -16.08 0.11
C VAL A 146 -3.72 -17.36 0.41
N ASP A 147 -4.16 -18.07 -0.64
CA ASP A 147 -4.84 -19.35 -0.54
C ASP A 147 -3.96 -20.39 0.20
N PRO A 148 -4.40 -20.88 1.38
CA PRO A 148 -3.63 -21.84 2.18
C PRO A 148 -3.20 -23.06 1.39
N GLY A 149 -1.92 -23.43 1.54
CA GLY A 149 -1.33 -24.58 0.84
C GLY A 149 -1.03 -24.39 -0.65
N ARG A 150 -1.64 -23.40 -1.33
CA ARG A 150 -1.31 -23.05 -2.72
C ARG A 150 -0.33 -21.88 -2.82
N SER A 151 -0.51 -20.91 -1.95
CA SER A 151 0.27 -19.68 -1.94
C SER A 151 1.42 -19.84 -0.96
N ARG A 152 2.52 -20.48 -1.40
CA ARG A 152 3.69 -20.70 -0.53
C ARG A 152 4.74 -19.61 -0.71
N ALA A 153 5.17 -19.01 0.40
CA ALA A 153 6.22 -17.99 0.44
C ALA A 153 5.93 -16.74 -0.42
N LEU A 154 4.64 -16.35 -0.49
CA LEU A 154 4.21 -15.14 -1.16
C LEU A 154 3.93 -14.04 -0.12
N TRP A 155 4.27 -12.80 -0.47
CA TRP A 155 4.13 -11.61 0.39
C TRP A 155 3.51 -10.44 -0.40
N PRO A 156 2.22 -10.51 -0.77
CA PRO A 156 1.52 -9.38 -1.36
C PRO A 156 1.60 -8.14 -0.47
N ALA A 157 1.87 -6.99 -1.07
CA ALA A 157 2.00 -5.72 -0.36
C ALA A 157 1.39 -4.55 -1.15
N PHE A 158 0.84 -3.60 -0.40
CA PHE A 158 0.37 -2.29 -0.83
C PHE A 158 0.75 -1.26 0.24
N TRP A 159 1.59 -0.29 -0.12
CA TRP A 159 2.26 0.56 0.85
C TRP A 159 2.50 1.96 0.28
N LEU A 160 2.97 2.87 1.12
CA LEU A 160 3.27 4.25 0.79
C LEU A 160 4.68 4.57 1.32
N ARG A 161 5.48 5.28 0.53
CA ARG A 161 6.84 5.68 0.91
C ARG A 161 6.94 7.20 0.94
N GLU A 162 7.60 7.74 1.96
CA GLU A 162 7.97 9.15 1.95
C GLU A 162 8.90 9.50 0.78
N THR A 163 8.62 10.59 0.05
CA THR A 163 9.41 11.00 -1.13
C THR A 163 10.84 11.37 -0.73
N ASP A 164 10.98 12.13 0.36
CA ASP A 164 12.22 12.78 0.80
C ASP A 164 12.69 12.28 2.18
N GLY A 165 12.31 11.06 2.58
CA GLY A 165 12.64 10.55 3.91
C GLY A 165 12.44 9.05 4.03
N PRO A 166 12.79 8.45 5.18
CA PRO A 166 12.83 7.02 5.35
C PRO A 166 11.52 6.41 5.88
N ALA A 167 10.46 7.21 6.03
CA ALA A 167 9.19 6.72 6.56
C ALA A 167 8.37 5.90 5.54
N GLU A 168 7.59 4.98 6.07
CA GLU A 168 6.81 4.00 5.30
C GLU A 168 5.51 3.66 6.02
N ILE A 169 4.43 3.53 5.23
CA ILE A 169 3.11 3.12 5.70
C ILE A 169 2.67 1.91 4.87
N ASP A 170 2.60 0.76 5.52
CA ASP A 170 2.09 -0.46 4.90
C ASP A 170 0.58 -0.51 5.11
N VAL A 171 -0.16 -0.26 4.04
CA VAL A 171 -1.63 -0.28 4.04
C VAL A 171 -2.14 -1.71 4.14
N MET A 172 -1.49 -2.62 3.42
CA MET A 172 -1.75 -4.05 3.48
C MET A 172 -0.46 -4.82 3.18
N GLU A 173 -0.13 -5.73 4.07
CA GLU A 173 0.76 -6.86 3.82
C GLU A 173 0.02 -8.15 4.18
N ALA A 174 0.17 -9.20 3.39
CA ALA A 174 -0.36 -10.50 3.76
C ALA A 174 0.61 -11.60 3.36
N TRP A 175 0.42 -12.81 3.91
CA TRP A 175 1.38 -13.89 3.75
C TRP A 175 0.71 -15.19 3.34
N GLY A 176 1.27 -15.80 2.31
CA GLY A 176 1.02 -17.18 1.96
C GLY A 176 1.66 -18.15 2.96
N THR A 177 1.06 -19.33 3.16
CA THR A 177 1.55 -20.35 4.10
C THR A 177 2.64 -21.26 3.51
N PRO A 178 3.62 -21.76 4.28
CA PRO A 178 3.78 -21.55 5.72
C PRO A 178 4.45 -20.22 6.02
N VAL A 179 3.98 -19.56 7.07
CA VAL A 179 4.68 -18.44 7.71
C VAL A 179 5.76 -19.02 8.63
N THR A 180 7.00 -18.55 8.51
CA THR A 180 8.13 -19.11 9.24
C THR A 180 8.75 -18.19 10.29
N ALA A 181 8.37 -16.90 10.35
CA ALA A 181 9.01 -15.92 11.23
C ALA A 181 8.16 -15.48 12.44
N GLY A 182 6.95 -16.06 12.61
CA GLY A 182 6.10 -15.84 13.79
C GLY A 182 5.62 -14.40 13.99
N ARG A 183 5.88 -13.50 13.02
CA ARG A 183 5.47 -12.10 13.01
C ARG A 183 4.30 -11.86 12.05
N GLU A 184 3.98 -12.86 11.25
CA GLU A 184 2.94 -12.84 10.25
C GLU A 184 1.77 -13.70 10.72
N LEU A 185 0.55 -13.25 10.44
CA LEU A 185 -0.67 -13.94 10.85
C LEU A 185 -1.37 -14.51 9.61
N PRO A 186 -1.29 -15.84 9.36
CA PRO A 186 -1.97 -16.45 8.23
C PRO A 186 -3.47 -16.10 8.21
N GLY A 187 -3.98 -15.70 7.04
CA GLY A 187 -5.39 -15.35 6.85
C GLY A 187 -5.78 -13.94 7.29
N ALA A 188 -4.85 -13.15 7.81
CA ALA A 188 -5.05 -11.73 8.13
C ALA A 188 -4.17 -10.82 7.28
N ALA A 189 -4.61 -9.57 7.09
CA ALA A 189 -3.86 -8.50 6.48
C ALA A 189 -3.18 -7.71 7.60
N GLY A 190 -1.86 -7.62 7.56
CA GLY A 190 -1.06 -6.73 8.39
C GLY A 190 -1.09 -5.30 7.85
N TRP A 191 -1.01 -4.34 8.76
CA TRP A 191 -0.65 -2.97 8.46
C TRP A 191 0.48 -2.56 9.39
N ALA A 192 1.33 -1.65 8.93
CA ALA A 192 2.44 -1.14 9.72
C ALA A 192 2.76 0.32 9.39
N VAL A 193 3.36 1.00 10.35
CA VAL A 193 3.88 2.35 10.22
C VAL A 193 5.31 2.32 10.70
N HIS A 194 6.24 2.54 9.78
CA HIS A 194 7.67 2.57 10.04
C HIS A 194 8.13 4.02 10.06
N SER A 195 8.73 4.45 11.16
CA SER A 195 9.32 5.80 11.23
C SER A 195 10.56 5.94 10.35
N ASP A 196 11.23 4.82 10.09
CA ASP A 196 12.47 4.73 9.33
C ASP A 196 12.71 3.27 8.90
N THR A 197 12.82 3.01 7.59
CA THR A 197 13.16 1.69 7.03
C THR A 197 14.61 1.55 6.56
N GLU A 198 15.43 2.58 6.77
CA GLU A 198 16.84 2.65 6.35
C GLU A 198 17.80 2.51 7.54
N SER A 199 17.43 3.01 8.73
CA SER A 199 18.17 2.72 9.95
C SER A 199 17.79 1.33 10.47
N GLY A 200 18.81 0.49 10.70
CA GLY A 200 18.67 -0.92 11.01
C GLY A 200 17.91 -1.26 12.31
N PRO A 201 18.25 -2.36 13.01
CA PRO A 201 17.47 -2.81 14.17
C PRO A 201 17.28 -1.70 15.23
N GLY A 202 16.02 -1.37 15.54
CA GLY A 202 15.66 -0.36 16.55
C GLY A 202 14.77 0.79 16.06
N SER A 203 14.48 0.87 14.76
CA SER A 203 13.52 1.85 14.24
C SER A 203 12.12 1.65 14.84
N LYS A 204 11.42 2.75 15.11
CA LYS A 204 10.09 2.70 15.73
C LYS A 204 9.08 2.24 14.68
N SER A 205 8.38 1.15 14.99
CA SER A 205 7.24 0.69 14.20
C SER A 205 6.02 0.44 15.08
N VAL A 206 4.85 0.77 14.54
CA VAL A 206 3.56 0.33 15.07
C VAL A 206 2.94 -0.58 14.03
N ARG A 207 2.29 -1.66 14.47
CA ARG A 207 1.68 -2.64 13.56
C ARG A 207 0.38 -3.17 14.13
N GLY A 208 -0.46 -3.71 13.27
CA GLY A 208 -1.63 -4.48 13.64
C GLY A 208 -2.09 -5.38 12.51
N TRP A 209 -3.17 -6.12 12.77
CA TRP A 209 -3.73 -7.06 11.81
C TRP A 209 -5.24 -6.89 11.71
N SER A 210 -5.77 -7.21 10.53
CA SER A 210 -7.19 -7.46 10.36
C SER A 210 -7.62 -8.69 11.15
N ALA A 211 -8.92 -8.81 11.38
CA ALA A 211 -9.46 -10.07 11.88
C ALA A 211 -9.32 -11.15 10.79
N PRO A 212 -9.00 -12.41 11.16
CA PRO A 212 -8.79 -13.51 10.21
C PRO A 212 -10.10 -14.04 9.60
N ASP A 213 -11.26 -13.60 10.10
CA ASP A 213 -12.59 -13.95 9.58
C ASP A 213 -12.90 -13.31 8.22
N LEU A 214 -12.06 -12.37 7.76
CA LEU A 214 -12.25 -11.67 6.48
C LEU A 214 -12.03 -12.57 5.26
N ARG A 215 -11.44 -13.77 5.41
CA ARG A 215 -11.27 -14.74 4.31
C ARG A 215 -10.56 -14.15 3.10
N LEU A 216 -9.39 -13.54 3.32
CA LEU A 216 -8.56 -12.90 2.29
C LEU A 216 -8.15 -13.83 1.13
N ASP A 217 -8.29 -15.14 1.32
CA ASP A 217 -8.14 -16.17 0.29
C ASP A 217 -9.27 -16.16 -0.77
N ARG A 218 -10.34 -15.39 -0.53
CA ARG A 218 -11.59 -15.42 -1.31
C ARG A 218 -11.92 -14.05 -1.91
N GLY A 219 -12.04 -14.01 -3.23
CA GLY A 219 -12.60 -12.85 -3.90
C GLY A 219 -11.72 -11.61 -3.81
N LEU A 220 -12.35 -10.44 -3.84
CA LEU A 220 -11.72 -9.13 -3.81
C LEU A 220 -12.05 -8.45 -2.49
N HIS A 221 -11.09 -7.71 -1.95
CA HIS A 221 -11.24 -6.93 -0.74
C HIS A 221 -10.74 -5.51 -0.96
N ASP A 222 -11.31 -4.57 -0.21
CA ASP A 222 -10.90 -3.17 -0.19
C ASP A 222 -9.92 -2.92 0.96
N PHE A 223 -8.69 -2.58 0.65
CA PHE A 223 -7.65 -2.24 1.63
C PHE A 223 -7.41 -0.75 1.59
N ALA A 224 -7.57 -0.07 2.73
CA ALA A 224 -7.44 1.38 2.76
C ALA A 224 -6.73 1.91 4.00
N VAL A 225 -6.04 3.04 3.82
CA VAL A 225 -5.59 3.91 4.90
C VAL A 225 -6.12 5.32 4.68
N VAL A 226 -6.61 5.94 5.74
CA VAL A 226 -6.87 7.38 5.80
C VAL A 226 -5.73 8.02 6.60
N ARG A 227 -5.08 9.03 6.02
CA ARG A 227 -4.06 9.85 6.69
C ARG A 227 -4.53 11.28 6.78
N VAL A 228 -4.68 11.76 8.01
CA VAL A 228 -4.94 13.16 8.34
C VAL A 228 -3.84 13.66 9.29
N PRO A 229 -3.75 14.96 9.57
CA PRO A 229 -2.81 15.44 10.58
C PRO A 229 -2.97 14.67 11.90
N GLY A 230 -1.89 14.02 12.36
CA GLY A 230 -1.83 13.34 13.66
C GLY A 230 -2.43 11.93 13.73
N CYS A 231 -3.14 11.45 12.70
CA CYS A 231 -3.77 10.12 12.72
C CYS A 231 -3.64 9.36 11.41
N LEU A 232 -3.64 8.04 11.56
CA LEU A 232 -3.89 7.09 10.50
C LEU A 232 -5.14 6.28 10.88
N ARG A 233 -5.89 5.78 9.90
CA ARG A 233 -6.89 4.73 10.13
C ARG A 233 -6.79 3.71 9.02
N PHE A 234 -6.51 2.47 9.40
CA PHE A 234 -6.47 1.32 8.52
C PHE A 234 -7.81 0.61 8.51
N SER A 235 -8.22 0.13 7.34
CA SER A 235 -9.45 -0.64 7.18
C SER A 235 -9.36 -1.69 6.09
N VAL A 236 -10.09 -2.78 6.28
CA VAL A 236 -10.37 -3.80 5.27
C VAL A 236 -11.88 -3.93 5.10
N ASP A 237 -12.39 -3.81 3.87
CA ASP A 237 -13.83 -3.80 3.54
C ASP A 237 -14.63 -2.81 4.41
N GLY A 238 -14.07 -1.62 4.63
CA GLY A 238 -14.65 -0.59 5.48
C GLY A 238 -14.59 -0.86 7.00
N ARG A 239 -14.19 -2.06 7.45
CA ARG A 239 -14.01 -2.38 8.88
C ARG A 239 -12.67 -1.82 9.36
N THR A 240 -12.68 -0.96 10.36
CA THR A 240 -11.44 -0.43 10.96
C THR A 240 -10.63 -1.55 11.62
N THR A 241 -9.35 -1.64 11.25
CA THR A 241 -8.38 -2.63 11.78
C THR A 241 -7.28 -1.97 12.61
N GLY A 242 -7.11 -0.65 12.52
CA GLY A 242 -6.09 0.10 13.25
C GLY A 242 -6.34 1.61 13.22
N VAL A 243 -5.89 2.30 14.27
CA VAL A 243 -5.85 3.76 14.42
C VAL A 243 -4.57 4.16 15.13
#